data_AF-A0A327HA36-F1
#
_entry.id   AF-A0A327HA36-F1
#
_cell.length_a   1.000
_cell.length_b   1.000
_cell.length_c   1.000
_cell.angle_alpha   90.00
_cell.angle_beta   90.00
_cell.angle_gamma   90.00
#
_symmetry.space_group_name_H-M   'P 1'
#
loop_
_entity.id
_entity.type
_entity.pdbx_description
1 polymer ?
#
loop_
_entity_poly.entity_id
_entity_poly.type
_entity_poly.pdbx_seq_one_letter_code
_entity_poly.pdbx_strand_id
1 'polypeptide(L)'
;MTDISNRDGGRFVAFLFVSGWIFAIMGGLSYISETTSLLFAAFFWLTAVIILIWNRVGNYQLNRLSMQSDWNEFEGGSETEFSALPNPSEFELDVPL
;
A
#
# COMPACT_ATOMS: atom_id res chain seq x y z
N MET A 1 4.33 11.14 -15.01
CA MET A 1 5.58 11.35 -14.23
C MET A 1 5.19 11.64 -12.79
N THR A 2 5.26 10.64 -11.92
CA THR A 2 4.91 10.75 -10.49
C THR A 2 5.82 9.80 -9.72
N ASP A 3 7.11 10.13 -9.72
CA ASP A 3 8.17 9.28 -9.16
C ASP A 3 8.94 10.03 -8.06
N ILE A 4 8.26 10.81 -7.21
CA ILE A 4 8.89 11.46 -6.05
C ILE A 4 7.89 11.50 -4.91
N SER A 5 7.98 10.58 -3.95
CA SER A 5 7.63 10.84 -2.54
C SER A 5 7.93 9.67 -1.60
N ASN A 6 8.18 8.44 -2.09
CA ASN A 6 8.29 7.28 -1.19
C ASN A 6 9.71 6.95 -0.71
N ARG A 7 10.73 7.57 -1.32
CA ARG A 7 12.14 7.21 -1.08
C ARG A 7 12.70 7.86 0.20
N ASP A 8 12.19 9.02 0.59
CA ASP A 8 12.65 9.75 1.78
C ASP A 8 12.04 9.22 3.08
N GLY A 9 10.80 8.71 3.03
CA GLY A 9 10.14 8.11 4.19
C GLY A 9 10.89 6.89 4.75
N GLY A 10 11.50 6.08 3.88
CA GLY A 10 12.25 4.88 4.30
C GLY A 10 13.51 5.19 5.11
N ARG A 11 14.24 6.26 4.77
CA ARG A 11 15.45 6.68 5.50
C ARG A 11 15.12 7.21 6.88
N PHE A 12 14.05 7.99 6.99
CA PHE A 12 13.58 8.51 8.28
C PHE A 12 13.09 7.41 9.22
N VAL A 13 12.33 6.43 8.69
CA VAL A 13 11.91 5.25 9.46
C VAL A 13 13.11 4.44 9.96
N ALA A 14 14.11 4.22 9.09
CA ALA A 14 15.33 3.51 9.48
C ALA A 14 16.09 4.26 10.59
N PHE A 15 16.18 5.59 10.48
CA PHE A 15 16.77 6.43 11.53
C PHE A 15 16.04 6.32 12.86
N LEU A 16 14.70 6.36 12.87
CA LEU A 16 13.90 6.17 14.08
C LEU A 16 14.13 4.78 14.68
N PHE A 17 14.17 3.74 13.86
CA PHE A 17 14.36 2.37 14.32
C PHE A 17 15.73 2.17 14.97
N VAL A 18 16.80 2.69 14.35
CA VAL A 18 18.16 2.66 14.91
C VAL A 18 18.26 3.50 16.18
N SER A 19 17.59 4.66 16.23
CA SER A 19 17.55 5.50 17.44
C SER A 19 16.94 4.74 18.63
N GLY A 20 15.87 3.97 18.40
CA GLY A 20 15.29 3.10 19.44
C GLY A 20 16.27 2.08 19.98
N TRP A 21 17.09 1.46 19.11
CA TRP A 21 18.15 0.54 19.54
C TRP A 21 19.26 1.22 20.35
N ILE A 22 19.64 2.44 19.98
CA ILE A 22 20.63 3.22 20.75
C ILE A 22 20.12 3.45 22.17
N PHE A 23 18.86 3.87 22.34
CA PHE A 23 18.27 4.05 23.67
C PHE A 23 18.20 2.74 24.47
N ALA A 24 17.82 1.63 23.83
CA ALA A 24 17.80 0.32 24.49
C ALA A 24 19.19 -0.11 24.97
N ILE A 25 20.22 0.09 24.14
CA ILE A 25 21.62 -0.23 24.50
C ILE A 25 22.11 0.67 25.63
N MET A 26 21.81 1.98 25.59
CA MET A 26 22.17 2.89 26.67
C MET A 26 21.54 2.49 28.01
N GLY A 27 20.30 1.97 27.99
CA GLY A 27 19.63 1.36 29.13
C GLY A 27 20.35 0.11 29.64
N GLY A 28 20.65 -0.83 28.75
CA GLY A 28 21.33 -2.08 29.10
C GLY A 28 22.76 -1.88 29.64
N LEU A 29 23.44 -0.80 29.20
CA LEU A 29 24.75 -0.40 29.71
C LEU A 29 24.67 0.50 30.95
N SER A 30 23.47 0.74 31.50
CA SER A 30 23.23 1.57 32.69
C SER A 30 23.66 3.04 32.55
N TYR A 31 23.77 3.58 31.33
CA TYR A 31 24.01 5.01 31.11
C TYR A 31 22.79 5.87 31.46
N ILE A 32 21.59 5.30 31.32
CA ILE A 32 20.30 5.90 31.70
C ILE A 32 19.45 4.87 32.44
N SER A 33 18.39 5.32 33.11
CA SER A 33 17.46 4.42 33.79
C SER A 33 16.83 3.45 32.79
N GLU A 34 16.90 2.15 33.09
CA GLU A 34 16.40 1.05 32.24
C GLU A 34 14.94 1.28 31.83
N THR A 35 14.09 1.69 32.77
CA THR A 35 12.67 1.97 32.51
C THR A 35 12.50 3.10 31.49
N THR A 36 13.29 4.17 31.63
CA THR A 36 13.21 5.32 30.71
C THR A 36 13.76 4.97 29.33
N SER A 37 14.87 4.23 29.24
CA SER A 37 15.42 3.76 27.97
C SER A 37 14.44 2.89 27.20
N LEU A 38 13.78 1.95 27.90
CA LEU A 38 12.82 1.04 27.26
C LEU A 38 11.58 1.80 26.79
N LEU A 39 11.12 2.78 27.55
CA LEU A 39 10.03 3.67 27.14
C LEU A 39 10.37 4.44 25.86
N PHE A 40 11.56 5.04 25.79
CA PHE A 40 11.99 5.74 24.59
C PHE A 40 12.16 4.78 23.42
N ALA A 41 12.84 3.64 23.60
CA ALA A 41 13.02 2.64 22.56
C ALA A 41 11.67 2.17 21.97
N ALA A 42 10.71 1.85 22.85
CA ALA A 42 9.37 1.46 22.45
C ALA A 42 8.65 2.59 21.67
N PHE A 43 8.77 3.84 22.13
CA PHE A 43 8.17 4.99 21.45
C PHE A 43 8.75 5.20 20.04
N PHE A 44 10.07 5.09 19.88
CA PHE A 44 10.74 5.20 18.59
C PHE A 44 10.32 4.08 17.63
N TRP A 45 10.28 2.83 18.09
CA TRP A 45 9.85 1.71 17.27
C TRP A 45 8.37 1.80 16.89
N LEU A 46 7.51 2.19 17.83
CA LEU A 46 6.09 2.35 17.58
C LEU A 46 5.82 3.46 16.54
N THR A 47 6.52 4.58 16.66
CA THR A 47 6.46 5.67 15.66
C THR A 47 6.91 5.20 14.28
N ALA A 48 8.02 4.43 14.21
CA ALA A 48 8.50 3.86 12.97
C ALA A 48 7.45 2.93 12.31
N VAL A 49 6.79 2.08 13.11
CA VAL A 49 5.71 1.19 12.63
C VAL A 49 4.52 1.98 12.12
N ILE A 50 4.07 3.01 12.82
CA ILE A 50 2.94 3.85 12.38
C ILE A 50 3.24 4.49 11.02
N ILE A 51 4.44 5.03 10.82
CA ILE A 51 4.83 5.64 9.54
C ILE A 51 4.84 4.61 8.42
N LEU A 52 5.34 3.38 8.67
CA LEU A 52 5.32 2.30 7.68
C LEU A 52 3.89 1.91 7.28
N ILE A 53 2.98 1.81 8.25
CA ILE A 53 1.57 1.51 8.00
C ILE A 53 0.94 2.65 7.19
N TRP A 54 1.19 3.90 7.56
CA TRP A 54 0.65 5.06 6.86
C TRP A 54 1.13 5.12 5.41
N ASN A 55 2.43 4.92 5.16
CA ASN A 55 2.99 4.87 3.82
C ASN A 55 2.37 3.73 3.00
N ARG A 56 2.16 2.56 3.63
CA ARG A 56 1.51 1.43 2.98
C ARG A 56 0.05 1.73 2.61
N VAL A 57 -0.71 2.35 3.51
CA VAL A 57 -2.11 2.76 3.25
C VAL A 57 -2.18 3.80 2.13
N GLY A 58 -1.30 4.81 2.16
CA GLY A 58 -1.23 5.82 1.10
C GLY A 58 -0.93 5.21 -0.27
N ASN A 59 0.03 4.29 -0.34
CA ASN A 59 0.32 3.55 -1.57
C ASN A 59 -0.88 2.73 -2.05
N TYR A 60 -1.59 2.05 -1.15
CA TYR A 60 -2.80 1.30 -1.52
C TYR A 60 -3.90 2.21 -2.06
N GLN A 61 -4.11 3.40 -1.47
CA GLN A 61 -5.10 4.36 -1.96
C GLN A 61 -4.73 4.89 -3.35
N LEU A 62 -3.46 5.25 -3.56
CA LEU A 62 -2.97 5.73 -4.86
C LEU A 62 -3.08 4.65 -5.95
N ASN A 63 -2.66 3.42 -5.66
CA ASN A 63 -2.76 2.31 -6.61
C ASN A 63 -4.21 1.88 -6.88
N ARG A 64 -5.12 2.03 -5.92
CA ARG A 64 -6.55 1.79 -6.15
C ARG A 64 -7.16 2.88 -7.03
N LEU A 65 -6.82 4.14 -6.80
CA LEU A 65 -7.27 5.27 -7.62
C LEU A 65 -6.77 5.15 -9.06
N SER A 66 -5.52 4.72 -9.27
CA SER A 66 -4.98 4.49 -10.62
C SER A 66 -5.69 3.33 -11.32
N MET A 67 -5.99 2.24 -10.61
CA MET A 67 -6.79 1.15 -11.18
C MET A 67 -8.21 1.62 -11.55
N GLN A 68 -8.87 2.41 -10.69
CA GLN A 68 -10.20 2.97 -11.00
C GLN A 68 -10.20 3.97 -12.17
N SER A 69 -9.14 4.78 -12.33
CA SER A 69 -9.03 5.66 -13.49
C SER A 69 -8.87 4.86 -14.79
N ASP A 70 -8.08 3.78 -14.78
CA ASP A 70 -7.92 2.92 -15.95
C ASP A 70 -9.23 2.20 -16.32
N TRP A 71 -10.05 1.81 -15.32
CA TRP A 71 -11.39 1.26 -15.56
C TRP A 71 -12.37 2.29 -16.14
N ASN A 72 -12.37 3.53 -15.64
CA ASN A 72 -13.20 4.61 -16.20
C ASN A 72 -12.75 5.04 -17.60
N GLU A 73 -11.47 4.89 -17.94
CA GLU A 73 -10.95 5.12 -19.29
C GLU A 73 -11.37 3.99 -20.24
N PHE A 74 -11.53 2.75 -19.74
CA PHE A 74 -12.05 1.62 -20.52
C PHE A 74 -13.56 1.70 -20.78
N GLU A 75 -14.35 2.33 -19.89
CA GLU A 75 -15.78 2.61 -20.11
C GLU A 75 -16.03 3.89 -20.93
N GLY A 76 -15.00 4.68 -21.19
CA GLY A 76 -15.02 5.90 -22.00
C GLY A 76 -14.94 5.63 -23.50
N GLY A 77 -15.95 4.98 -24.07
CA GLY A 77 -16.18 4.96 -25.52
C GLY A 77 -15.64 3.74 -26.25
N SER A 78 -16.17 2.55 -25.96
CA SER A 78 -16.21 1.52 -27.00
C SER A 78 -17.40 1.82 -27.93
N GLU A 79 -17.14 2.61 -28.96
CA GLU A 79 -17.88 2.55 -30.24
C GLU A 79 -17.59 1.22 -30.97
N THR A 80 -17.38 0.14 -30.23
CA THR A 80 -17.51 -1.19 -30.82
C THR A 80 -18.98 -1.37 -31.06
N GLU A 81 -19.40 -1.16 -32.31
CA GLU A 81 -20.58 -1.80 -32.86
C GLU A 81 -20.54 -3.27 -32.44
N PHE A 82 -21.17 -3.58 -31.30
CA PHE A 82 -21.50 -4.94 -30.98
C PHE A 82 -22.52 -5.32 -32.04
N SER A 83 -22.07 -6.00 -33.10
CA SER A 83 -22.98 -6.82 -33.88
C SER A 83 -23.65 -7.73 -32.85
N ALA A 84 -24.93 -7.51 -32.60
CA ALA A 84 -25.70 -8.35 -31.69
C ALA A 84 -25.39 -9.80 -32.06
N LEU A 85 -25.02 -10.61 -31.08
CA LEU A 85 -24.81 -12.04 -31.29
C LEU A 85 -26.04 -12.56 -32.05
N PRO A 86 -25.86 -13.34 -33.14
CA PRO A 86 -26.98 -13.85 -33.92
C PRO A 86 -27.95 -14.56 -32.97
N ASN A 87 -29.25 -14.30 -33.17
CA ASN A 87 -30.28 -14.82 -32.29
C ASN A 87 -30.12 -16.35 -32.17
N PRO A 88 -30.01 -16.92 -30.96
CA PRO A 88 -29.83 -18.36 -30.79
C PRO A 88 -30.96 -19.20 -31.41
N SER A 89 -32.11 -18.60 -31.72
CA SER A 89 -33.20 -19.26 -32.45
C SER A 89 -32.96 -19.42 -33.95
N GLU A 90 -31.91 -18.82 -34.51
CA GLU A 90 -31.49 -19.01 -35.92
C GLU A 90 -30.53 -20.19 -36.07
N PHE A 91 -29.97 -20.65 -34.96
CA PHE A 91 -29.30 -21.95 -34.91
C PHE A 91 -30.39 -22.99 -34.67
N GLU A 92 -30.78 -23.70 -35.74
CA GLU A 92 -31.44 -25.01 -35.62
C GLU A 92 -30.47 -25.99 -34.92
N LEU A 93 -30.22 -25.78 -33.63
CA LEU A 93 -29.60 -26.77 -32.78
C LEU A 93 -30.70 -27.78 -32.49
N ASP A 94 -30.72 -28.83 -33.29
CA ASP A 94 -31.52 -30.03 -33.06
C ASP A 94 -30.98 -30.69 -31.78
N VAL A 95 -31.47 -30.24 -30.62
CA VAL A 95 -31.10 -30.78 -29.31
C VAL A 95 -31.95 -32.03 -29.09
N PRO A 96 -31.36 -33.24 -29.05
CA PRO A 96 -32.12 -34.44 -28.71
C PRO A 96 -32.57 -34.38 -27.24
N LEU A 97 -33.87 -34.64 -27.04
CA LEU A 97 -34.56 -34.75 -25.75
C LEU A 97 -33.94 -35.80 -24.81
#